data_AF-A0A1G8U805-F1
#
_entry.id   AF-A0A1G8U805-F1
#
_cell.length_a   1.000
_cell.length_b   1.000
_cell.length_c   1.000
_cell.angle_alpha   90.00
_cell.angle_beta   90.00
_cell.angle_gamma   90.00
#
_symmetry.space_group_name_H-M   'P 1'
#
loop_
_entity.id
_entity.type
_entity.pdbx_description
1 polymer ?
#
loop_
_entity_poly.entity_id
_entity_poly.type
_entity_poly.pdbx_seq_one_letter_code
_entity_poly.pdbx_strand_id
1 'polypeptide(L)' 'MAIKPGPKPIAESTGKTDQRRRVTPENKPKHPDLDVHKHKKGD' A
#
# COMPACT_ATOMS: atom_id res chain seq x y z
N MET A 1 -9.18 9.81 -22.86
CA MET A 1 -8.05 8.90 -22.55
C MET A 1 -8.00 8.71 -21.04
N ALA A 2 -8.11 7.48 -20.54
CA ALA A 2 -7.96 7.23 -19.11
C ALA A 2 -6.46 7.24 -18.77
N ILE A 3 -6.00 8.23 -18.03
CA ILE A 3 -4.63 8.26 -17.52
C ILE A 3 -4.54 7.13 -16.49
N LYS A 4 -3.78 6.08 -16.82
CA LYS A 4 -3.50 5.03 -15.83
C LYS A 4 -2.84 5.67 -14.62
N PRO A 5 -3.33 5.42 -13.40
CA PRO A 5 -2.73 5.96 -12.20
C PRO A 5 -1.26 5.52 -12.13
N GLY A 6 -0.35 6.50 -12.15
CA GLY A 6 1.08 6.24 -12.03
C GLY A 6 1.45 5.57 -10.71
N PRO A 7 2.70 5.12 -10.58
CA PRO A 7 3.20 4.60 -9.31
C PRO A 7 3.02 5.64 -8.20
N LYS A 8 2.79 5.10 -7.00
CA LYS A 8 2.47 5.92 -5.83
C LYS A 8 3.63 6.87 -5.51
N PRO A 9 3.37 8.18 -5.28
CA PRO A 9 4.42 9.14 -4.95
C PRO A 9 5.22 8.75 -3.71
N ILE A 10 6.49 9.16 -3.69
CA ILE A 10 7.40 9.05 -2.54
C ILE A 10 7.10 10.22 -1.59
N ALA A 11 7.03 9.95 -0.28
CA ALA A 11 6.97 10.97 0.73
C ALA A 11 8.34 11.63 0.89
N GLU A 12 8.41 12.94 0.71
CA GLU A 12 9.65 13.73 0.72
C GLU A 12 10.45 13.57 2.02
N SER A 13 9.75 13.46 3.16
CA SER A 13 10.39 13.36 4.48
C SER A 13 11.09 12.04 4.76
N THR A 14 10.66 10.94 4.13
CA THR A 14 11.13 9.59 4.46
C THR A 14 11.76 8.86 3.29
N GLY A 15 11.59 9.38 2.06
CA GLY A 15 12.05 8.70 0.84
C GLY A 15 11.31 7.39 0.55
N LYS A 16 10.24 7.07 1.31
CA LYS A 16 9.41 5.87 1.14
C LYS A 16 8.09 6.23 0.49
N THR A 17 7.38 5.25 -0.07
CA THR A 17 6.04 5.46 -0.62
C THR A 17 5.11 6.12 0.40
N ASP A 18 4.41 7.18 -0.01
CA ASP A 18 3.56 7.98 0.88
C ASP A 18 2.39 7.17 1.46
N GLN A 19 2.48 6.70 2.68
CA GLN A 19 1.48 5.83 3.30
C GLN A 19 0.06 6.45 3.39
N ARG A 20 -0.07 7.78 3.27
CA ARG A 20 -1.37 8.47 3.30
C ARG A 20 -2.23 8.20 2.06
N ARG A 21 -1.61 7.86 0.93
CA ARG A 21 -2.33 7.58 -0.32
C ARG A 21 -2.68 6.09 -0.44
N ARG A 22 -3.80 5.74 -1.09
CA ARG A 22 -4.14 4.33 -1.34
C ARG A 22 -3.25 3.75 -2.45
N VAL A 23 -2.94 2.45 -2.37
CA VAL A 23 -2.28 1.72 -3.47
C VAL A 23 -3.28 1.57 -4.63
N THR A 24 -2.84 1.82 -5.85
CA THR A 24 -3.69 1.71 -7.05
C THR A 24 -3.92 0.23 -7.39
N PRO A 25 -5.07 -0.16 -8.00
CA PRO A 25 -5.37 -1.56 -8.30
C PRO A 25 -4.28 -2.26 -9.13
N GLU A 26 -3.66 -1.55 -10.08
CA GLU A 26 -2.57 -2.07 -10.93
C GLU A 26 -1.29 -2.37 -10.15
N ASN A 27 -0.99 -1.62 -9.08
CA ASN A 27 0.19 -1.82 -8.24
C ASN A 27 -0.06 -2.73 -7.04
N LYS A 28 -1.33 -3.04 -6.72
CA LYS A 28 -1.70 -3.91 -5.60
C LYS A 28 -0.95 -5.26 -5.58
N PRO A 29 -0.70 -5.96 -6.72
CA PRO A 29 0.06 -7.20 -6.73
C PRO A 29 1.51 -7.10 -6.23
N LYS A 30 2.13 -5.90 -6.28
CA LYS A 30 3.48 -5.65 -5.77
C LYS A 30 3.51 -5.35 -4.27
N HIS A 31 2.34 -5.14 -3.66
CA HIS A 31 2.17 -4.81 -2.25
C HIS A 31 1.23 -5.84 -1.62
N PRO A 32 1.71 -7.06 -1.33
CA PRO A 32 0.90 -8.09 -0.69
C PRO A 32 0.40 -7.61 0.68
N ASP A 33 -0.81 -8.02 1.03
CA ASP A 33 -1.35 -7.80 2.36
C ASP A 33 -0.48 -8.55 3.39
N LEU A 34 -0.30 -7.95 4.56
CA LEU A 34 0.44 -8.60 5.65
C LEU A 34 -0.33 -9.83 6.13
N ASP A 35 0.40 -10.81 6.66
CA ASP A 35 -0.23 -11.98 7.28
C ASP A 35 -1.24 -11.53 8.34
N VAL A 36 -2.45 -12.07 8.24
CA VAL A 36 -3.50 -11.81 9.22
C VAL A 36 -3.03 -12.35 10.57
N HIS A 37 -2.82 -11.44 11.51
CA HIS A 37 -2.51 -11.83 12.87
C HIS A 37 -3.66 -12.67 13.44
N LYS A 38 -3.39 -13.93 13.76
CA LYS A 38 -4.36 -14.81 14.43
C LYS A 38 -4.31 -14.54 15.93
N HIS A 39 -5.24 -13.73 16.43
CA HIS A 39 -5.41 -13.53 17.87
C HIS A 39 -5.76 -14.86 18.54
N LYS A 40 -5.11 -15.16 19.68
CA LYS A 40 -5.53 -16.26 20.55
C LYS A 40 -6.81 -15.83 21.27
N LYS A 41 -7.78 -16.72 21.36
CA LYS A 41 -9.02 -16.45 22.10
C LYS A 41 -8.69 -16.35 23.60
N GLY A 42 -8.81 -15.15 24.17
CA GLY A 42 -8.64 -14.89 25.60
C GLY A 42 -7.33 -14.21 26.04
N ASP A 43 -6.54 -13.68 25.11
CA ASP A 43 -5.59 -12.58 25.41
C ASP A 43 -6.32 -11.24 25.55
#